data_AF-A0A317Z383-F1
#
_entry.id   AF-A0A317Z383-F1
#
_cell.length_a   1.000
_cell.length_b   1.000
_cell.length_c   1.000
_cell.angle_alpha   90.00
_cell.angle_beta   90.00
_cell.angle_gamma   90.00
#
_symmetry.space_group_name_H-M   'P 1'
#
loop_
_entity.id
_entity.type
_entity.pdbx_description
1 polymer ?
#
loop_
_entity_poly.entity_id
_entity_poly.type
_entity_poly.pdbx_seq_one_letter_code
_entity_poly.pdbx_strand_id
1 'polypeptide(L)'
;MIRNRLAELLFERDIKIVRISKETGISRNTITNTASNNSEMLQMNTINKICRYLDITPCEFFDYIPIDIDVTFYEDDKIDIVDDWSLDSGEYRIKFDVDLLLDIDIEGRKQKIDS
;
A
#
# COMPACT_ATOMS: atom_id res chain seq x y z
N MET A 1 -6.25 -7.92 -2.51
CA MET A 1 -6.30 -6.95 -1.39
C MET A 1 -7.37 -5.87 -1.57
N ILE A 2 -7.98 -5.42 -0.45
CA ILE A 2 -8.76 -4.17 -0.39
C ILE A 2 -7.84 -3.07 0.13
N ARG A 3 -7.84 -1.90 -0.53
CA ARG A 3 -7.12 -0.70 -0.05
C ARG A 3 -8.02 0.52 -0.11
N ASN A 4 -7.72 1.54 0.68
CA ASN A 4 -8.36 2.84 0.59
C ASN A 4 -7.47 3.84 -0.16
N ARG A 5 -8.11 4.82 -0.79
CA ARG A 5 -7.50 5.88 -1.61
C ARG A 5 -7.32 7.20 -0.86
N LEU A 6 -7.37 7.21 0.47
CA LEU A 6 -7.41 8.47 1.22
C LEU A 6 -6.18 9.35 0.96
N ALA A 7 -4.98 8.78 0.88
CA ALA A 7 -3.77 9.55 0.59
C ALA A 7 -3.84 10.25 -0.79
N GLU A 8 -4.31 9.53 -1.80
CA GLU A 8 -4.49 10.03 -3.18
C GLU A 8 -5.52 11.17 -3.20
N LEU A 9 -6.69 10.94 -2.61
CA LEU A 9 -7.79 11.92 -2.56
C LEU A 9 -7.42 13.20 -1.80
N LEU A 10 -6.62 13.09 -0.74
CA LEU A 10 -6.11 14.25 0.00
C LEU A 10 -5.07 15.03 -0.82
N PHE A 11 -4.19 14.32 -1.52
CA PHE A 11 -3.17 14.92 -2.38
C PHE A 11 -3.79 15.66 -3.57
N GLU A 12 -4.72 15.03 -4.30
CA GLU A 12 -5.44 15.60 -5.44
C GLU A 12 -6.17 16.92 -5.09
N ARG A 13 -6.53 17.11 -3.82
CA ARG A 13 -7.33 18.24 -3.34
C ARG A 13 -6.53 19.22 -2.45
N ASP A 14 -5.22 19.03 -2.32
CA ASP A 14 -4.35 19.80 -1.42
C ASP A 14 -4.88 19.88 0.04
N ILE A 15 -5.42 18.77 0.55
CA ILE A 15 -5.97 18.68 1.90
C ILE A 15 -4.94 18.04 2.83
N LYS A 16 -4.44 18.81 3.79
CA LYS A 16 -3.54 18.32 4.82
C LYS A 16 -4.27 17.44 5.84
N ILE A 17 -3.59 16.40 6.35
CA ILE A 17 -4.09 15.52 7.44
C ILE A 17 -4.60 16.33 8.65
N VAL A 18 -3.89 17.40 9.02
CA VAL A 18 -4.27 18.27 10.14
C VAL A 18 -5.63 18.93 9.90
N ARG A 19 -5.94 19.31 8.66
CA ARG A 19 -7.17 19.99 8.28
C ARG A 19 -8.36 19.03 8.35
N ILE A 20 -8.29 17.89 7.65
CA ILE A 20 -9.36 16.90 7.67
C ILE A 20 -9.61 16.36 9.08
N SER A 21 -8.56 16.14 9.89
CA SER A 21 -8.71 15.72 11.29
C SER A 21 -9.52 16.72 12.11
N LYS A 22 -9.23 18.02 11.95
CA LYS A 22 -9.96 19.10 12.63
C LYS A 22 -11.42 19.19 12.17
N GLU A 23 -11.68 19.09 10.87
CA GLU A 23 -13.01 19.28 10.29
C GLU A 23 -13.93 18.06 10.48
N THR A 24 -13.37 16.84 10.48
CA THR A 24 -14.14 15.58 10.68
C THR A 24 -14.22 15.14 12.14
N GLY A 25 -13.37 15.69 13.00
CA GLY A 25 -13.20 15.26 14.39
C GLY A 25 -12.58 13.86 14.53
N ILE A 26 -12.03 13.31 13.44
CA ILE A 26 -11.28 12.04 13.48
C ILE A 26 -9.85 12.35 13.97
N SER A 27 -9.30 11.50 14.83
CA SER A 27 -7.94 11.70 15.33
C SER A 27 -6.92 11.70 14.18
N ARG A 28 -5.86 12.52 14.29
CA ARG A 28 -4.79 12.55 13.28
C ARG A 28 -4.18 11.16 13.08
N ASN A 29 -3.96 10.41 14.17
CA ASN A 29 -3.40 9.06 14.10
C ASN A 29 -4.30 8.13 13.27
N THR A 30 -5.61 8.20 13.46
CA THR A 30 -6.57 7.42 12.66
C THR A 30 -6.53 7.82 11.19
N ILE A 31 -6.52 9.12 10.87
CA ILE A 31 -6.42 9.59 9.48
C ILE A 31 -5.09 9.11 8.86
N THR A 32 -3.97 9.24 9.56
CA THR A 32 -2.65 8.80 9.08
C THR A 32 -2.63 7.30 8.83
N ASN A 33 -3.06 6.47 9.78
CA ASN A 33 -3.11 5.01 9.61
C ASN A 33 -4.06 4.59 8.49
N THR A 34 -5.17 5.32 8.31
CA THR A 34 -6.08 5.09 7.19
C THR A 34 -5.36 5.41 5.87
N ALA A 35 -4.78 6.61 5.74
CA ALA A 35 -4.10 7.06 4.52
C ALA A 35 -2.92 6.16 4.14
N SER A 36 -2.20 5.59 5.12
CA SER A 36 -1.10 4.66 4.89
C SER A 36 -1.54 3.21 4.62
N ASN A 37 -2.85 2.91 4.60
CA ASN A 37 -3.37 1.55 4.49
C ASN A 37 -2.91 0.56 5.58
N ASN A 38 -2.41 1.06 6.71
CA ASN A 38 -1.94 0.26 7.85
C ASN A 38 -3.07 -0.09 8.85
N SER A 39 -4.32 0.15 8.48
CA SER A 39 -5.46 -0.06 9.38
C SER A 39 -6.04 -1.45 9.14
N GLU A 40 -5.89 -2.36 10.10
CA GLU A 40 -6.53 -3.69 10.04
C GLU A 40 -8.07 -3.60 10.00
N MET A 41 -8.63 -2.56 10.64
CA MET A 41 -10.07 -2.32 10.65
C MET A 41 -10.38 -0.82 10.54
N LEU A 42 -11.30 -0.48 9.65
CA LEU A 42 -11.87 0.87 9.54
C LEU A 42 -13.33 0.87 10.03
N GLN A 43 -13.62 1.71 11.02
CA GLN A 43 -14.98 1.88 11.50
C GLN A 43 -15.87 2.55 10.44
N MET A 44 -17.10 2.07 10.29
CA MET A 44 -18.05 2.60 9.31
C MET A 44 -18.34 4.10 9.50
N ASN A 45 -18.35 4.57 10.75
CA ASN A 45 -18.51 6.00 11.06
C ASN A 45 -17.34 6.84 10.53
N THR A 46 -16.11 6.31 10.59
CA THR A 46 -14.91 6.96 10.04
C THR A 46 -15.03 7.08 8.53
N ILE A 47 -15.39 5.99 7.85
CA ILE A 47 -15.59 5.95 6.39
C ILE A 47 -16.66 6.97 6.00
N ASN A 48 -17.82 6.95 6.66
CA ASN A 48 -18.93 7.87 6.40
C ASN A 48 -18.52 9.35 6.57
N LYS A 49 -17.80 9.68 7.64
CA LYS A 49 -17.31 11.05 7.88
C LYS A 49 -16.34 11.52 6.80
N ILE A 50 -15.41 10.66 6.40
CA ILE A 50 -14.44 10.97 5.34
C ILE A 50 -15.14 11.12 4.00
N CYS A 51 -16.04 10.19 3.65
CA CYS A 51 -16.82 10.24 2.42
C CYS A 51 -17.64 11.53 2.34
N ARG A 52 -18.34 11.91 3.42
CA ARG A 52 -19.09 13.17 3.49
C ARG A 52 -18.20 14.41 3.41
N TYR A 53 -17.01 14.37 4.01
CA TYR A 53 -16.08 15.49 3.98
C TYR A 53 -15.49 15.73 2.59
N LEU A 54 -15.15 14.65 1.90
CA LEU A 54 -14.60 14.67 0.56
C LEU A 54 -15.70 14.68 -0.52
N ASP A 55 -16.98 14.62 -0.16
CA ASP A 55 -18.08 14.51 -1.12
C ASP A 55 -17.85 13.39 -2.16
N ILE A 56 -17.57 12.18 -1.64
CA ILE A 56 -17.32 10.96 -2.43
C ILE A 56 -18.15 9.80 -1.91
N THR A 57 -18.27 8.77 -2.72
CA THR A 57 -18.90 7.50 -2.39
C THR A 57 -17.89 6.48 -1.86
N PRO A 58 -18.33 5.41 -1.15
CA PRO A 58 -17.46 4.31 -0.77
C PRO A 58 -16.74 3.64 -1.95
N CYS A 59 -17.37 3.62 -3.13
CA CYS A 59 -16.77 3.08 -4.36
C CYS A 59 -15.58 3.91 -4.85
N GLU A 60 -15.55 5.20 -4.57
CA GLU A 60 -14.41 6.08 -4.88
C GLU A 60 -13.33 6.03 -3.79
N PHE A 61 -13.73 5.68 -2.56
CA PHE A 61 -12.84 5.58 -1.42
C PHE A 61 -12.03 4.27 -1.37
N PHE A 62 -12.62 3.15 -1.80
CA PHE A 62 -11.98 1.83 -1.77
C PHE A 62 -11.67 1.30 -3.17
N ASP A 63 -10.49 0.71 -3.31
CA ASP A 63 -10.12 -0.13 -4.44
C ASP A 63 -10.09 -1.60 -4.02
N TYR A 64 -10.56 -2.46 -4.92
CA TYR A 64 -10.33 -3.89 -4.84
C TYR A 64 -9.33 -4.32 -5.91
N ILE A 65 -8.19 -4.84 -5.47
CA ILE A 65 -7.16 -5.41 -6.32
C ILE A 65 -7.26 -6.93 -6.14
N PRO A 66 -7.60 -7.72 -7.17
CA PRO A 66 -7.77 -9.17 -7.08
C PRO A 66 -6.43 -9.90 -7.07
N ILE A 67 -5.50 -9.42 -6.26
CA ILE A 67 -4.15 -9.96 -6.06
C ILE A 67 -3.80 -9.74 -4.59
N ASP A 68 -3.35 -10.80 -3.93
CA ASP A 68 -2.78 -10.78 -2.59
C ASP A 68 -1.32 -11.27 -2.72
N ILE A 69 -0.37 -10.40 -2.37
CA ILE A 69 1.07 -10.65 -2.54
C ILE A 69 1.70 -10.61 -1.16
N ASP A 70 2.13 -11.77 -0.67
CA ASP A 70 2.92 -11.89 0.55
C ASP A 70 4.37 -12.20 0.18
N VAL A 71 5.26 -11.22 0.35
CA VAL A 71 6.70 -11.42 0.11
C VAL A 71 7.37 -11.81 1.41
N THR A 72 7.83 -13.06 1.50
CA THR A 72 8.66 -13.53 2.61
C THR A 72 10.06 -13.77 2.10
N PHE A 73 11.04 -13.11 2.71
CA PHE A 73 12.45 -13.38 2.46
C PHE A 73 12.89 -14.50 3.38
N TYR A 74 13.38 -15.59 2.80
CA TYR A 74 14.11 -16.61 3.54
C TYR A 74 15.60 -16.30 3.36
N GLU A 75 16.23 -15.76 4.40
CA GLU A 75 17.69 -15.70 4.47
C GLU A 75 18.20 -17.13 4.60
N ASP A 76 18.77 -17.70 3.54
CA ASP A 76 19.61 -18.89 3.66
C ASP A 76 21.03 -18.42 4.04
N ASP A 77 21.16 -17.91 5.27
CA ASP A 77 22.35 -17.57 6.08
C ASP A 77 23.56 -16.82 5.48
N LYS A 78 23.64 -16.55 4.16
CA LYS A 78 24.72 -15.78 3.53
C LYS A 78 24.23 -15.06 2.28
N ILE A 79 24.27 -13.73 2.31
CA ILE A 79 24.13 -12.88 1.13
C ILE A 79 25.54 -12.71 0.53
N ASP A 80 25.82 -13.40 -0.58
CA ASP A 80 27.08 -13.22 -1.31
C ASP A 80 27.03 -11.87 -2.06
N ILE A 81 27.95 -10.98 -1.72
CA ILE A 81 28.12 -9.70 -2.42
C ILE A 81 28.75 -10.00 -3.78
N VAL A 82 27.97 -9.83 -4.85
CA VAL A 82 28.40 -10.16 -6.22
C VAL A 82 29.41 -9.15 -6.76
N ASP A 83 29.38 -7.89 -6.31
CA ASP A 83 30.37 -6.87 -6.67
C ASP A 83 30.26 -5.62 -5.79
N ASP A 84 31.39 -5.05 -5.36
CA ASP A 84 31.51 -3.77 -4.64
C ASP A 84 32.28 -2.76 -5.50
N TRP A 85 31.62 -1.66 -5.89
CA TRP A 85 32.20 -0.64 -6.76
C TRP A 85 32.29 0.68 -5.98
N SER A 86 33.51 1.13 -5.68
CA SER A 86 33.73 2.46 -5.12
C SER A 86 33.67 3.53 -6.21
N LEU A 87 32.67 4.42 -6.16
CA LEU A 87 32.74 5.70 -6.88
C LEU A 87 33.41 6.73 -5.96
N ASP A 88 34.32 7.53 -6.53
CA ASP A 88 35.17 8.56 -5.90
C ASP A 88 34.41 9.67 -5.12
N SER A 89 33.09 9.55 -4.95
CA SER A 89 32.22 10.52 -4.27
C SER A 89 31.47 10.00 -3.04
N GLY A 90 31.84 8.84 -2.49
CA GLY A 90 31.33 8.37 -1.19
C GLY A 90 29.91 7.78 -1.19
N GLU A 91 29.37 7.48 -2.37
CA GLU A 91 28.12 6.71 -2.49
C GLU A 91 28.44 5.26 -2.87
N TYR A 92 28.16 4.33 -1.95
CA TYR A 92 28.26 2.90 -2.19
C TYR A 92 26.95 2.38 -2.79
N ARG A 93 27.03 1.64 -3.90
CA ARG A 93 25.90 0.92 -4.49
C ARG A 93 26.18 -0.57 -4.47
N ILE A 94 25.41 -1.31 -3.68
CA ILE A 94 25.47 -2.76 -3.63
C ILE A 94 24.46 -3.32 -4.64
N LYS A 95 24.90 -4.22 -5.50
CA LYS A 95 24.04 -4.95 -6.44
C LYS A 95 23.87 -6.38 -5.94
N PHE A 96 22.63 -6.74 -5.62
CA PHE A 96 22.27 -8.11 -5.28
C PHE A 96 21.69 -8.79 -6.52
N ASP A 97 22.17 -10.00 -6.81
CA ASP A 97 21.51 -10.90 -7.75
C ASP A 97 20.66 -11.86 -6.91
N VAL A 98 19.35 -11.84 -7.11
CA VAL A 98 18.41 -12.62 -6.30
C VAL A 98 17.50 -13.40 -7.24
N ASP A 99 17.52 -14.72 -7.10
CA ASP A 99 16.55 -15.60 -7.73
C ASP A 99 15.22 -15.53 -6.96
N LEU A 100 14.23 -14.89 -7.57
CA LEU A 100 12.90 -14.72 -6.99
C LEU A 100 11.99 -15.86 -7.48
N LEU A 101 11.57 -16.76 -6.58
CA LEU A 101 10.48 -17.69 -6.83
C LEU A 101 9.16 -17.04 -6.39
N LEU A 102 8.27 -16.78 -7.35
CA LEU A 102 6.94 -16.21 -7.11
C LEU A 102 5.88 -17.30 -7.25
N ASP A 103 5.30 -17.72 -6.14
CA ASP A 103 4.07 -18.51 -6.14
C ASP A 103 2.87 -17.55 -6.21
N ILE A 104 2.21 -17.52 -7.36
CA ILE A 104 1.02 -16.70 -7.61
C ILE A 104 -0.21 -17.60 -7.51
N ASP A 105 -0.92 -17.53 -6.38
CA ASP A 105 -2.24 -18.16 -6.26
C ASP A 105 -3.33 -17.19 -6.75
N ILE A 106 -3.99 -17.55 -7.85
CA ILE A 106 -5.08 -16.75 -8.42
C ILE A 106 -6.39 -17.39 -7.98
N GLU A 107 -6.90 -16.99 -6.81
CA GLU A 107 -8.26 -17.35 -6.43
C GLU A 107 -9.26 -16.71 -7.40
N GLY A 108 -10.01 -17.55 -8.13
CA GLY A 108 -11.25 -17.13 -8.79
C GLY A 108 -11.31 -17.10 -10.32
N ARG A 109 -10.33 -17.65 -11.07
CA ARG A 109 -10.50 -17.83 -12.54
C ARG A 109 -10.57 -19.30 -12.95
N LYS A 110 -11.79 -19.82 -13.09
CA LYS A 110 -12.05 -20.89 -14.07
C LYS A 110 -11.86 -20.31 -15.47
N GLN A 111 -10.65 -20.39 -16.02
CA GLN A 111 -10.49 -20.36 -17.48
C GLN A 111 -10.37 -21.81 -17.95
N LYS A 112 -11.39 -22.27 -18.67
CA LYS A 112 -11.24 -23.39 -19.60
C LYS A 112 -10.29 -22.91 -20.69
N ILE A 113 -9.08 -23.45 -20.70
CA ILE A 113 -8.24 -23.43 -21.89
C ILE A 113 -8.56 -24.75 -22.60
N ASP A 114 -9.50 -24.72 -23.54
CA ASP A 114 -9.63 -25.78 -24.52
C ASP A 114 -8.49 -25.57 -25.55
N SER A 115 -7.62 -26.56 -25.68
CA SER A 115 -6.86 -26.86 -26.89
C SER A 115 -6.90 -28.36 -27.11
#